data_AF-A0A435ENZ1-F1
#
_entry.id   AF-A0A435ENZ1-F1
#
_cell.length_a   1.000
_cell.length_b   1.000
_cell.length_c   1.000
_cell.angle_alpha   90.00
_cell.angle_beta   90.00
_cell.angle_gamma   90.00
#
_symmetry.space_group_name_H-M   'P 1'
#
loop_
_entity.id
_entity.type
_entity.pdbx_description
1 polymer ?
#
loop_
_entity_poly.entity_id
_entity_poly.type
_entity_poly.pdbx_seq_one_letter_code
_entity_poly.pdbx_strand_id
1 'polypeptide(L)' 'MKFGPVPIDEAEGAVLAHATAAGEKRFRKAHRLSREDVAALKAAGVVEVVAAVLGEGDLGEDAAAA' A
#
# COMPACT_ATOMS: atom_id res chain seq x y z
N MET A 1 13.92 5.96 3.19
CA MET A 1 12.66 6.48 2.60
C MET A 1 12.84 6.47 1.09
N LYS A 2 12.27 5.48 0.40
CA LYS A 2 12.34 5.38 -1.06
C LYS A 2 10.97 5.78 -1.60
N PHE A 3 10.92 6.84 -2.40
CA PHE A 3 9.71 7.29 -3.07
C PHE A 3 9.77 6.88 -4.53
N GLY A 4 8.73 6.24 -5.04
CA GLY A 4 8.68 5.84 -6.44
C GLY A 4 7.51 4.91 -6.76
N PRO A 5 7.48 4.38 -8.00
CA PRO A 5 6.60 3.27 -8.33
C PRO A 5 7.01 2.05 -7.50
N VAL A 6 6.02 1.47 -6.81
CA VAL A 6 6.17 0.28 -6.00
C VAL A 6 5.17 -0.74 -6.53
N PRO A 7 5.61 -1.97 -6.87
CA PRO A 7 4.69 -3.03 -7.25
C PRO A 7 3.74 -3.29 -6.08
N ILE A 8 2.48 -3.54 -6.38
CA ILE A 8 1.44 -3.67 -5.34
C ILE A 8 1.76 -4.79 -4.34
N ASP A 9 2.55 -5.79 -4.76
CA ASP A 9 3.06 -6.88 -3.93
C ASP A 9 3.99 -6.41 -2.80
N GLU A 10 4.77 -5.35 -3.04
CA GLU A 10 5.72 -4.75 -2.08
C GLU A 10 5.20 -3.42 -1.51
N ALA A 11 3.96 -3.05 -1.84
CA ALA A 11 3.39 -1.77 -1.43
C ALA A 11 2.82 -1.79 0.00
N GLU A 12 2.82 -2.94 0.68
CA GLU A 12 2.42 -3.04 2.09
C GLU A 12 3.33 -2.15 2.96
N GLY A 13 2.73 -1.34 3.84
CA GLY A 13 3.44 -0.36 4.66
C GLY A 13 3.88 0.91 3.91
N ALA A 14 3.75 0.94 2.57
CA ALA A 14 4.08 2.12 1.78
C ALA A 14 2.99 3.20 1.90
N VAL A 15 3.39 4.46 1.82
CA VAL A 15 2.49 5.61 1.93
C VAL A 15 2.18 6.16 0.54
N LEU A 16 0.91 6.15 0.13
CA LEU A 16 0.50 6.63 -1.18
C LEU A 16 0.89 8.10 -1.41
N ALA A 17 1.55 8.37 -2.53
CA ALA A 17 1.90 9.72 -2.96
C ALA A 17 0.69 10.52 -3.42
N HIS A 18 -0.22 9.83 -4.12
CA HIS A 18 -1.42 10.39 -4.72
C HIS A 18 -2.65 9.56 -4.34
N ALA A 19 -3.84 10.09 -4.61
CA ALA A 19 -5.06 9.32 -4.44
C ALA A 19 -5.14 8.24 -5.52
N THR A 20 -5.32 6.98 -5.11
CA THR A 20 -5.43 5.84 -6.02
C THR A 20 -6.84 5.26 -5.92
N ALA A 21 -7.47 5.01 -7.07
CA ALA A 21 -8.76 4.33 -7.11
C ALA A 21 -8.52 2.82 -7.24
N ALA A 22 -9.27 2.04 -6.46
CA ALA A 22 -9.30 0.59 -6.50
C ALA A 22 -10.77 0.14 -6.65
N GLY A 23 -11.22 0.06 -7.89
CA GLY A 23 -12.62 -0.26 -8.19
C GLY A 23 -13.55 0.76 -7.57
N GLU A 24 -14.39 0.32 -6.62
CA GLU A 24 -15.32 1.17 -5.87
C GLU A 24 -14.66 1.91 -4.70
N LYS A 25 -13.48 1.48 -4.24
CA LYS A 25 -12.76 2.13 -3.15
C LYS A 25 -11.83 3.20 -3.70
N ARG A 26 -11.70 4.31 -2.97
CA ARG A 26 -10.75 5.37 -3.29
C ARG A 26 -9.83 5.62 -2.11
N PHE A 27 -8.54 5.42 -2.32
CA PHE A 27 -7.51 5.73 -1.33
C PHE A 27 -7.08 7.18 -1.50
N ARG A 28 -6.94 7.88 -0.38
CA ARG A 28 -6.43 9.27 -0.35
C ARG A 28 -4.91 9.28 -0.41
N LYS A 29 -4.33 10.42 -0.82
CA LYS A 29 -2.89 10.66 -0.66
C LYS A 29 -2.50 10.59 0.82
N ALA A 30 -1.25 10.26 1.10
CA ALA A 30 -0.71 10.03 2.44
C ALA A 30 -1.41 8.90 3.22
N HIS A 31 -2.13 8.01 2.53
CA HIS A 31 -2.67 6.79 3.12
C HIS A 31 -1.57 5.73 3.18
N ARG A 32 -1.35 5.15 4.36
CA ARG A 32 -0.46 3.99 4.52
C ARG A 32 -1.22 2.74 4.10
N LEU A 33 -0.68 2.02 3.12
CA LEU A 33 -1.26 0.79 2.62
C LEU A 33 -1.07 -0.33 3.65
N SER A 34 -2.18 -0.87 4.13
CA SER A 34 -2.22 -2.10 4.89
C SER A 34 -2.29 -3.32 3.97
N ARG A 35 -2.14 -4.53 4.53
CA ARG A 35 -2.33 -5.78 3.79
C ARG A 35 -3.70 -5.88 3.12
N GLU A 36 -4.75 -5.39 3.79
CA GLU A 36 -6.12 -5.34 3.24
C GLU A 36 -6.23 -4.35 2.08
N ASP A 37 -5.56 -3.20 2.17
CA ASP A 37 -5.55 -2.20 1.10
C ASP A 37 -4.85 -2.74 -0.14
N VAL A 38 -3.70 -3.40 0.06
CA VAL A 38 -2.95 -4.10 -1.00
C VAL A 38 -3.83 -5.15 -1.67
N ALA A 39 -4.56 -5.96 -0.89
CA ALA A 39 -5.48 -6.95 -1.43
C ALA A 39 -6.63 -6.30 -2.23
N ALA A 40 -7.20 -5.20 -1.73
CA ALA A 40 -8.26 -4.46 -2.43
C ALA A 40 -7.77 -3.83 -3.75
N LEU A 41 -6.56 -3.26 -3.74
CA LEU A 41 -5.90 -2.71 -4.93
C LEU A 41 -5.62 -3.81 -5.96
N LYS A 42 -5.10 -4.96 -5.54
CA LYS A 42 -4.92 -6.13 -6.40
C LYS A 42 -6.23 -6.63 -6.99
N ALA A 43 -7.28 -6.74 -6.17
CA ALA A 43 -8.61 -7.16 -6.62
C ALA A 43 -9.22 -6.18 -7.65
N ALA A 44 -8.87 -4.90 -7.54
CA ALA A 44 -9.23 -3.88 -8.52
C ALA A 44 -8.36 -3.88 -9.80
N GLY A 45 -7.38 -4.78 -9.92
CA GLY A 45 -6.47 -4.87 -11.05
C GLY A 45 -5.31 -3.89 -11.02
N VAL A 46 -5.05 -3.24 -9.88
CA VAL A 46 -3.89 -2.36 -9.70
C VAL A 46 -2.64 -3.21 -9.47
N VAL A 47 -1.65 -3.06 -10.33
CA VAL A 47 -0.38 -3.81 -10.29
C VAL A 47 0.78 -3.01 -9.71
N GLU A 48 0.70 -1.68 -9.78
CA GLU A 48 1.74 -0.75 -9.37
C GLU A 48 1.11 0.54 -8.83
N VAL A 49 1.70 1.10 -7.78
CA VAL A 49 1.27 2.37 -7.18
C VAL A 49 2.48 3.26 -6.89
N VAL A 50 2.29 4.58 -6.95
CA VAL A 50 3.35 5.51 -6.53
C VAL A 50 3.22 5.76 -5.04
N ALA A 51 4.18 5.24 -4.27
CA ALA A 51 4.18 5.31 -2.82
C ALA A 51 5.59 5.53 -2.25
N ALA A 52 5.63 6.01 -1.01
CA ALA A 52 6.85 6.11 -0.22
C ALA A 52 6.99 4.88 0.67
N VAL A 53 7.99 4.04 0.41
CA VAL A 53 8.33 2.92 1.28
C VAL A 53 9.09 3.46 2.49
N LEU A 54 8.44 3.36 3.65
CA LEU A 54 9.06 3.55 4.96
C LEU A 54 9.85 2.26 5.27
N GLY A 55 11.12 2.38 5.66
CA GLY A 55 11.98 1.20 5.87
C GLY A 55 11.47 0.31 7.01
N GLU A 56 12.00 -0.92 7.06
CA GLU A 56 11.69 -2.10 7.90
C GLU A 56 11.63 -1.88 9.44
N GLY A 57 11.67 -0.64 9.93
CA GLY A 57 11.58 -0.30 11.35
C GLY A 57 10.18 0.15 11.82
N ASP A 58 9.17 0.15 10.95
CA ASP A 58 7.80 0.60 11.29
C ASP A 58 6.73 -0.41 10.84
N LEU A 59 7.13 -1.68 10.68
CA LEU A 59 6.24 -2.83 10.56
C LEU A 59 5.88 -3.26 11.98
N GLY A 60 4.83 -2.65 12.52
CA GLY A 60 4.32 -2.96 13.85
C GLY A 60 4.08 -4.46 14.01
N GLU A 61 4.49 -4.96 15.18
CA GLU A 61 3.95 -6.19 15.75
C GLU A 61 2.42 -6.15 15.70
N ASP A 62 1.81 -6.82 14.75
CA ASP A 62 0.47 -7.38 14.93
C ASP A 62 0.36 -8.68 14.12
N ALA A 63 0.73 -9.74 14.83
CA ALA A 63 0.09 -11.04 14.79
C ALA A 63 -0.28 -11.61 13.41
N ALA A 64 0.58 -12.52 12.98
CA ALA A 64 0.15 -13.82 12.50
C ALA A 64 -1.15 -14.28 13.19
N ALA A 65 -2.27 -14.19 12.49
CA ALA A 65 -3.49 -14.90 12.85
C ALA A 65 -3.51 -16.24 12.10
N ALA A 66 -2.90 -17.26 12.70
CA ALA A 66 -3.21 -18.68 12.52
C ALA A 66 -2.47 -19.53 13.56
#